data_AF-A0A0F9LJA9-F1
#
_entry.id   AF-A0A0F9LJA9-F1
#
_cell.length_a   1.000
_cell.length_b   1.000
_cell.length_c   1.000
_cell.angle_alpha   90.00
_cell.angle_beta   90.00
_cell.angle_gamma   90.00
#
_symmetry.space_group_name_H-M   'P 1'
#
loop_
_entity.id
_entity.type
_entity.pdbx_description
1 polymer ?
#
loop_
_entity_poly.entity_id
_entity_poly.type
_entity_poly.pdbx_seq_one_letter_code
_entity_poly.pdbx_strand_id
1 'polypeptide(L)'
;MLKRRAGLQTYKPLRAKKPLNCMSSRKIHQVNSEVEDRIELCRLAKGKPKLTIYRRKQNDGTILELHTVECHNGICKDCGQRSNLEPHEEGLRSRGAKVSMEDSEMLCRECHNDRGSNPQWTKKEE
;
A
#
# COMPACT_ATOMS: atom_id res chain seq x y z
N MET A 1 40.23 -0.61 9.54
CA MET A 1 39.40 -1.54 8.75
C MET A 1 38.27 -2.07 9.62
N LEU A 2 37.06 -1.50 9.52
CA LEU A 2 35.88 -1.96 10.27
C LEU A 2 35.09 -2.94 9.39
N LYS A 3 35.07 -4.21 9.80
CA LYS A 3 34.33 -5.29 9.14
C LYS A 3 32.83 -4.96 9.18
N ARG A 4 32.23 -4.70 8.01
CA ARG A 4 30.78 -4.57 7.83
C ARG A 4 30.14 -5.91 8.19
N ARG A 5 29.33 -5.94 9.25
CA ARG A 5 28.49 -7.10 9.57
C ARG A 5 27.54 -7.35 8.41
N ALA A 6 27.59 -8.55 7.86
CA ALA A 6 26.65 -9.06 6.89
C ALA A 6 25.22 -9.08 7.48
N GLY A 7 24.23 -8.78 6.65
CA GLY A 7 22.95 -9.50 6.71
C GLY A 7 21.79 -8.94 7.52
N LEU A 8 21.71 -7.63 7.80
CA LEU A 8 20.45 -7.02 8.23
C LEU A 8 19.97 -6.04 7.16
N GLN A 9 19.17 -6.54 6.20
CA GLN A 9 18.31 -5.70 5.39
C GLN A 9 17.29 -5.06 6.35
N THR A 10 17.66 -3.93 6.94
CA THR A 10 16.71 -3.10 7.68
C THR A 10 15.83 -2.41 6.65
N TYR A 11 14.81 -3.11 6.19
CA TYR A 11 13.78 -2.51 5.34
C TYR A 11 13.19 -1.32 6.08
N LYS A 12 13.27 -0.12 5.47
CA LYS A 12 12.51 1.03 5.95
C LYS A 12 11.05 0.56 6.09
N PRO A 13 10.33 0.90 7.17
CA PRO A 13 8.91 0.62 7.22
C PRO A 13 8.30 1.26 5.97
N LEU A 14 7.58 0.45 5.18
CA LEU A 14 6.67 0.93 4.15
C LEU A 14 5.93 2.10 4.77
N ARG A 15 6.14 3.31 4.21
CA ARG A 15 5.80 4.61 4.80
C ARG A 15 4.72 4.44 5.85
N ALA A 16 5.10 4.56 7.14
CA ALA A 16 4.18 4.34 8.24
C ALA A 16 2.85 5.02 7.89
N LYS A 17 1.81 4.22 7.63
CA LYS A 17 0.50 4.74 7.19
C LYS A 17 0.15 5.84 8.17
N LYS A 18 -0.08 7.06 7.67
CA LYS A 18 -0.33 8.21 8.56
C LYS A 18 -1.40 7.78 9.55
N PRO A 19 -1.15 7.93 10.86
CA PRO A 19 -2.12 7.50 11.84
C PRO A 19 -3.44 8.24 11.61
N LEU A 20 -4.57 7.59 11.91
CA LEU A 20 -5.91 8.09 11.60
C LEU A 20 -6.14 9.52 12.14
N ASN A 21 -5.46 9.88 13.23
CA ASN A 21 -5.51 11.21 13.83
C ASN A 21 -4.91 12.33 12.95
N CYS A 22 -4.07 11.98 11.98
CA CYS A 22 -3.38 12.91 11.07
C CYS A 22 -3.99 12.91 9.66
N MET A 23 -5.06 12.16 9.41
CA MET A 23 -5.77 12.12 8.13
C MET A 23 -6.92 13.12 8.11
N SER A 24 -7.08 13.84 7.00
CA SER A 24 -8.26 14.68 6.78
C SER A 24 -9.49 13.83 6.47
N SER A 25 -10.69 14.31 6.82
CA SER A 25 -11.95 13.61 6.52
C SER A 25 -12.10 13.30 5.03
N ARG A 26 -11.68 14.23 4.15
CA ARG A 26 -11.64 14.02 2.70
C ARG A 26 -10.78 12.81 2.32
N LYS A 27 -9.61 12.65 2.94
CA LYS A 27 -8.73 11.51 2.65
C LYS A 27 -9.33 10.20 3.17
N ILE A 28 -9.99 10.23 4.33
CA ILE A 28 -10.70 9.06 4.89
C ILE A 28 -11.81 8.62 3.92
N HIS A 29 -12.65 9.55 3.45
CA HIS A 29 -13.67 9.23 2.45
C HIS A 29 -13.09 8.64 1.17
N GLN A 30 -11.99 9.19 0.66
CA GLN A 30 -11.30 8.62 -0.51
C GLN A 30 -10.84 7.18 -0.27
N VAL A 31 -10.21 6.90 0.87
CA VAL A 31 -9.75 5.53 1.17
C VAL A 31 -10.94 4.57 1.29
N ASN A 32 -12.03 5.01 1.92
CA ASN A 32 -13.23 4.20 2.06
C ASN A 32 -13.93 3.93 0.72
N SER A 33 -13.90 4.87 -0.24
CA SER A 33 -14.45 4.64 -1.58
C SER A 33 -13.64 3.63 -2.40
N GLU A 34 -12.36 3.44 -2.09
CA GLU A 34 -11.47 2.49 -2.79
C GLU A 34 -11.52 1.06 -2.22
N VAL A 35 -12.43 0.76 -1.27
CA VAL A 35 -12.46 -0.53 -0.57
C VAL A 35 -12.78 -1.69 -1.52
N GLU A 36 -13.80 -1.54 -2.36
CA GLU A 36 -14.20 -2.58 -3.31
C GLU A 36 -13.09 -2.86 -4.33
N ASP A 37 -12.46 -1.82 -4.89
CA ASP A 37 -11.34 -1.96 -5.81
C ASP A 37 -10.17 -2.73 -5.17
N ARG A 38 -9.87 -2.44 -3.89
CA ARG A 38 -8.82 -3.16 -3.14
C ARG A 38 -9.18 -4.64 -2.91
N ILE A 39 -10.46 -4.94 -2.68
CA ILE A 39 -10.95 -6.31 -2.56
C ILE A 39 -10.77 -7.04 -3.90
N GLU A 40 -11.14 -6.39 -5.00
CA GLU A 40 -11.02 -6.95 -6.35
C GLU A 40 -9.55 -7.23 -6.71
N LEU A 41 -8.65 -6.28 -6.48
CA LEU A 41 -7.21 -6.49 -6.67
C LEU A 41 -6.68 -7.68 -5.89
N CYS A 42 -7.12 -7.85 -4.63
CA CYS A 42 -6.73 -9.00 -3.84
C CYS A 42 -7.25 -10.32 -4.45
N ARG A 43 -8.46 -10.34 -4.99
CA ARG A 43 -9.03 -11.50 -5.68
C ARG A 43 -8.25 -11.83 -6.95
N LEU A 44 -7.90 -10.82 -7.76
CA LEU A 44 -7.07 -10.98 -8.96
C LEU A 44 -5.70 -11.59 -8.63
N ALA A 45 -5.11 -11.20 -7.51
CA ALA A 45 -3.88 -11.77 -6.99
C ALA A 45 -4.06 -13.17 -6.34
N LYS A 46 -5.23 -13.80 -6.44
CA LYS A 46 -5.57 -15.09 -5.80
C LYS A 46 -5.36 -15.09 -4.28
N GLY A 47 -5.49 -13.93 -3.66
CA GLY A 47 -5.40 -13.71 -2.21
C GLY A 47 -6.76 -13.71 -1.54
N LYS A 48 -6.74 -13.65 -0.21
CA LYS A 48 -7.92 -13.53 0.64
C LYS A 48 -7.99 -12.11 1.22
N PRO A 49 -8.96 -11.28 0.81
CA PRO A 49 -9.12 -9.95 1.35
C PRO A 49 -9.63 -10.01 2.80
N LYS A 50 -9.04 -9.20 3.67
CA LYS A 50 -9.48 -9.01 5.05
C LYS A 50 -9.73 -7.53 5.29
N LEU A 51 -10.99 -7.18 5.55
CA LEU A 51 -11.38 -5.83 5.91
C LEU A 51 -10.97 -5.54 7.36
N THR A 52 -10.29 -4.43 7.57
CA THR A 52 -9.90 -3.90 8.87
C THR A 52 -10.46 -2.49 9.03
N ILE A 53 -11.25 -2.29 10.08
CA ILE A 53 -11.94 -1.03 10.37
C ILE A 53 -11.27 -0.36 11.56
N TYR A 54 -10.80 0.87 11.37
CA TYR A 54 -10.28 1.72 12.44
C TYR A 54 -11.32 2.79 12.78
N ARG A 55 -11.68 2.90 14.05
CA ARG A 55 -12.70 3.85 14.53
C ARG A 55 -12.07 4.91 15.43
N ARG A 56 -12.52 6.15 15.28
CA ARG A 56 -12.18 7.26 16.17
C ARG A 56 -13.40 8.12 16.44
N LYS A 57 -13.65 8.43 17.72
CA LYS A 57 -14.60 9.46 18.12
C LYS A 57 -13.92 10.84 18.11
N GLN A 58 -14.55 11.81 17.47
CA GLN A 58 -14.12 13.22 17.49
C GLN A 58 -14.75 13.95 18.69
N ASN A 59 -14.24 15.14 19.00
CA ASN A 59 -14.69 15.94 20.14
C ASN A 59 -16.14 16.42 20.02
N ASP A 60 -16.64 16.56 18.79
CA ASP A 60 -18.04 16.91 18.46
C ASP A 60 -19.01 15.72 18.53
N GLY A 61 -18.52 14.53 18.90
CA GLY A 61 -19.30 13.31 19.01
C GLY A 61 -19.39 12.48 17.74
N THR A 62 -18.90 12.97 16.59
CA THR A 62 -18.88 12.21 15.33
C THR A 62 -17.89 11.03 15.40
N ILE A 63 -18.20 9.93 14.72
CA ILE A 63 -17.32 8.76 14.62
C ILE A 63 -16.74 8.71 13.21
N LEU A 64 -15.42 8.86 13.11
CA LEU A 64 -14.66 8.62 11.90
C LEU A 64 -14.30 7.14 11.81
N GLU A 65 -14.63 6.54 10.68
CA GLU A 65 -14.22 5.18 10.34
C GLU A 65 -13.29 5.18 9.13
N LEU A 66 -12.17 4.48 9.24
CA LEU A 66 -11.29 4.18 8.12
C LEU A 66 -11.35 2.69 7.83
N HIS A 67 -11.80 2.36 6.63
CA HIS A 67 -11.93 0.99 6.14
C HIS A 67 -10.71 0.68 5.28
N THR A 68 -9.93 -0.30 5.67
CA THR A 68 -8.72 -0.72 4.94
C THR A 68 -8.78 -2.20 4.64
N VAL A 69 -8.19 -2.60 3.52
CA VAL A 69 -8.19 -4.00 3.08
C VAL A 69 -6.75 -4.52 3.11
N GLU A 70 -6.56 -5.64 3.79
CA GLU A 70 -5.32 -6.42 3.76
C GLU A 70 -5.51 -7.61 2.83
N CYS A 71 -4.51 -7.91 1.99
CA CYS A 71 -4.55 -9.09 1.14
C CYS A 71 -3.65 -10.20 1.69
N HIS A 72 -4.27 -11.27 2.19
CA HIS A 72 -3.56 -12.40 2.80
C HIS A 72 -3.35 -13.54 1.79
N ASN A 73 -2.18 -14.18 1.81
CA ASN A 73 -1.84 -15.33 0.96
C ASN A 73 -2.04 -15.12 -0.56
N GLY A 74 -1.91 -13.89 -1.04
CA GLY A 74 -1.94 -13.58 -2.46
C GLY A 74 -0.63 -13.95 -3.15
N ILE A 75 -0.70 -14.16 -4.46
CA ILE A 75 0.46 -14.40 -5.33
C ILE A 75 1.02 -13.05 -5.76
N CYS A 76 2.25 -12.76 -5.32
CA CYS A 76 2.96 -11.55 -5.72
C CYS A 76 3.14 -11.52 -7.25
N LYS A 77 2.85 -10.37 -7.88
CA LYS A 77 3.02 -10.19 -9.33
C LYS A 77 4.46 -10.38 -9.79
N ASP A 78 5.44 -9.93 -8.99
CA ASP A 78 6.86 -9.95 -9.36
C ASP A 78 7.54 -11.28 -9.07
N CYS A 79 7.45 -11.76 -7.83
CA CYS A 79 8.18 -12.97 -7.43
C CYS A 79 7.35 -14.25 -7.52
N GLY A 80 6.04 -14.17 -7.79
CA GLY A 80 5.14 -15.32 -7.86
C GLY A 80 4.90 -16.05 -6.52
N GLN A 81 5.51 -15.59 -5.43
CA GLN A 81 5.38 -16.23 -4.12
C GLN A 81 4.08 -15.83 -3.42
N ARG A 82 3.54 -16.78 -2.63
CA ARG A 82 2.39 -16.52 -1.76
C ARG A 82 2.84 -15.78 -0.51
N SER A 83 2.26 -14.60 -0.28
CA SER A 83 2.57 -13.78 0.89
C SER A 83 1.43 -12.80 1.17
N ASN A 84 1.59 -11.99 2.21
CA ASN A 84 0.73 -10.84 2.40
C ASN A 84 1.13 -9.75 1.41
N LEU A 85 0.15 -9.34 0.60
CA LEU A 85 0.36 -8.41 -0.49
C LEU A 85 -0.20 -7.04 -0.14
N GLU A 86 0.45 -6.02 -0.68
CA GLU A 86 -0.04 -4.65 -0.66
C GLU A 86 -0.15 -4.13 -2.10
N PRO A 87 -1.15 -3.27 -2.39
CA PRO A 87 -1.23 -2.61 -3.67
C PRO A 87 -0.03 -1.69 -3.84
N HIS A 88 0.74 -1.93 -4.89
CA HIS A 88 1.80 -1.05 -5.34
C HIS A 88 1.20 0.04 -6.22
N GLU A 89 0.97 1.17 -5.58
CA GLU A 89 0.72 2.42 -6.28
C GLU A 89 2.09 2.93 -6.71
N GLU A 90 2.44 2.85 -8.01
CA GLU A 90 3.67 3.46 -8.52
C GLU A 90 3.83 4.88 -7.94
N GLY A 91 5.07 5.31 -7.67
CA GLY A 91 5.42 6.47 -6.84
C GLY A 91 4.74 7.82 -7.15
N LEU A 92 3.91 7.88 -8.17
CA LEU A 92 3.06 8.95 -8.66
C LEU A 92 1.94 9.37 -7.67
N ARG A 93 1.28 8.46 -6.95
CA ARG A 93 0.24 8.87 -5.95
C ARG A 93 0.83 9.71 -4.81
N SER A 94 2.09 9.45 -4.45
CA SER A 94 2.80 10.25 -3.46
C SER A 94 3.18 11.66 -3.92
N ARG A 95 3.15 11.91 -5.24
CA ARG A 95 3.40 13.21 -5.88
C ARG A 95 2.12 13.90 -6.35
N GLY A 96 0.95 13.40 -5.94
CA GLY A 96 -0.36 13.99 -6.27
C GLY A 96 -0.96 13.52 -7.60
N ALA A 97 -0.38 12.51 -8.26
CA ALA A 97 -0.99 11.95 -9.46
C ALA A 97 -2.20 11.06 -9.10
N LYS A 98 -3.24 11.12 -9.93
CA LYS A 98 -4.38 10.20 -9.87
C LYS A 98 -4.00 8.89 -10.57
N VAL A 99 -3.32 7.99 -9.87
CA VAL A 99 -3.20 6.60 -10.34
C VAL A 99 -4.49 5.89 -9.99
N SER A 100 -5.17 5.26 -10.95
CA SER A 100 -6.36 4.45 -10.67
C SER A 100 -5.98 3.25 -9.81
N MET A 101 -6.89 2.77 -8.97
CA MET A 101 -6.67 1.46 -8.32
C MET A 101 -6.63 0.34 -9.37
N GLU A 102 -7.28 0.53 -10.52
CA GLU A 102 -7.28 -0.43 -11.64
C GLU A 102 -5.87 -0.71 -12.20
N ASP A 103 -5.00 0.29 -12.18
CA ASP A 103 -3.61 0.17 -12.66
C ASP A 103 -2.64 -0.34 -11.57
N SER A 104 -3.15 -0.62 -10.37
CA SER A 104 -2.32 -1.02 -9.23
C SER A 104 -2.02 -2.51 -9.25
N GLU A 105 -0.77 -2.89 -9.01
CA GLU A 105 -0.35 -4.29 -8.92
C GLU A 105 -0.19 -4.75 -7.46
N MET A 106 -0.52 -6.00 -7.15
CA MET A 106 -0.35 -6.54 -5.80
C MET A 106 1.04 -7.15 -5.62
N LEU A 107 1.84 -6.59 -4.71
CA LEU A 107 3.21 -7.00 -4.47
C LEU A 107 3.43 -7.42 -3.02
N CYS A 108 4.34 -8.38 -2.83
CA CYS A 108 4.84 -8.68 -1.50
C CYS A 108 5.69 -7.51 -0.99
N ARG A 109 5.89 -7.43 0.32
CA ARG A 109 6.62 -6.33 0.95
C ARG A 109 8.04 -6.15 0.40
N GLU A 110 8.74 -7.23 0.08
CA GLU A 110 10.09 -7.19 -0.49
C GLU A 110 10.08 -6.55 -1.89
N CYS A 111 9.30 -7.13 -2.83
CA CYS A 111 9.17 -6.59 -4.19
C CYS A 111 8.63 -5.15 -4.22
N HIS A 112 7.69 -4.82 -3.33
CA HIS A 112 7.18 -3.47 -3.21
C HIS A 112 8.28 -2.47 -2.80
N ASN A 113 9.15 -2.84 -1.87
CA ASN A 113 10.27 -1.99 -1.46
C ASN A 113 11.33 -1.89 -2.56
N ASP A 114 11.61 -2.98 -3.25
CA ASP A 114 12.57 -3.00 -4.36
C ASP A 114 12.11 -2.06 -5.49
N ARG A 115 10.85 -2.16 -5.93
CA ARG A 115 10.27 -1.22 -6.91
C ARG A 115 10.25 0.22 -6.40
N GLY A 116 9.92 0.45 -5.14
CA GLY A 116 9.93 1.80 -4.55
C GLY A 116 11.32 2.42 -4.41
N SER A 117 12.38 1.60 -4.39
CA SER A 117 13.78 2.01 -4.23
C SER A 117 14.53 2.21 -5.55
N ASN A 118 14.04 1.60 -6.63
CA ASN A 118 14.50 1.84 -8.00
C ASN A 118 13.59 2.87 -8.66
N PRO A 119 13.91 4.18 -8.62
CA PRO A 119 13.21 5.14 -9.46
C PRO A 119 13.42 4.71 -10.92
N GLN A 120 12.39 4.18 -11.56
CA GLN A 120 12.34 4.08 -13.00
C GLN A 120 12.31 5.52 -13.53
N TRP A 121 13.49 6.03 -13.87
CA TRP A 121 13.60 7.18 -14.76
C TRP A 121 13.19 6.66 -16.14
N THR A 122 11.89 6.72 -16.45
CA THR A 122 11.46 6.59 -17.84
C THR A 122 12.08 7.77 -18.58
N LYS A 123 13.06 7.49 -19.43
CA LYS A 123 13.56 8.48 -20.38
C LYS A 123 12.35 8.97 -21.16
N LYS A 124 12.12 10.28 -21.16
CA LYS A 124 11.27 10.91 -22.17
C LYS A 124 11.86 10.50 -23.53
N GLU A 125 11.11 9.74 -24.31
CA GLU A 125 11.40 9.61 -25.73
C GLU A 125 11.20 11.01 -26.35
N GLU A 126 12.25 11.49 -27.02
CA GLU A 126 12.31 12.77 -27.75
C GLU A 126 11.60 12.69 -29.10
#